data_AF-A0A1V4H7Y4-F1
#
_entry.id   AF-A0A1V4H7Y4-F1
#
_cell.length_a   1.000
_cell.length_b   1.000
_cell.length_c   1.000
_cell.angle_alpha   90.00
_cell.angle_beta   90.00
_cell.angle_gamma   90.00
#
_symmetry.space_group_name_H-M   'P 1'
#
loop_
_entity.id
_entity.type
_entity.pdbx_description
1 polymer ?
#
loop_
_entity_poly.entity_id
_entity_poly.type
_entity_poly.pdbx_seq_one_letter_code
_entity_poly.pdbx_strand_id
1 'polypeptide(L)' 'MLAASIVLCAAAAAVIWQLPRLSRQRQWKEAAVYLIMLAAGAFLSVVAVTVQKTPSPLLLIEIIYGPINQLLKNWFS' A
#
# COMPACT_ATOMS: atom_id res chain seq x y z
N MET A 1 -0.27 0.18 8.83
CA MET A 1 -1.50 0.86 9.27
C MET A 1 -1.39 2.35 9.01
N LEU A 2 -0.37 3.05 9.52
CA LEU A 2 -0.10 4.47 9.21
C LEU A 2 -0.13 4.83 7.70
N ALA A 3 0.59 4.09 6.85
CA ALA A 3 0.63 4.37 5.41
C ALA A 3 -0.73 4.28 4.72
N ALA A 4 -1.57 3.29 5.07
CA ALA A 4 -2.92 3.15 4.51
C ALA A 4 -3.84 4.29 4.95
N SER A 5 -3.73 4.73 6.21
CA SER A 5 -4.47 5.88 6.73
C SER A 5 -4.10 7.18 5.99
N ILE A 6 -2.81 7.39 5.70
CA ILE A 6 -2.34 8.56 4.94
C ILE A 6 -2.93 8.56 3.52
N VAL A 7 -2.93 7.41 2.84
CA VAL A 7 -3.51 7.25 1.50
C VAL A 7 -5.02 7.58 1.52
N LEU A 8 -5.75 7.08 2.52
CA LEU A 8 -7.18 7.37 2.66
C LEU A 8 -7.45 8.85 2.95
N CYS A 9 -6.66 9.50 3.81
CA CYS A 9 -6.77 10.93 4.07
C CYS A 9 -6.48 11.76 2.82
N ALA A 10 -5.46 11.41 2.03
CA ALA A 10 -5.15 12.09 0.77
C ALA A 10 -6.28 11.93 -0.26
N ALA A 11 -6.83 10.72 -0.39
CA ALA A 11 -7.98 10.47 -1.26
C ALA A 11 -9.21 11.30 -0.83
N ALA A 12 -9.50 11.37 0.47
CA ALA A 12 -10.60 12.19 0.99
C ALA A 12 -10.42 13.68 0.70
N ALA A 13 -9.20 14.21 0.90
CA ALA A 13 -8.87 15.60 0.57
C ALA A 13 -9.05 15.89 -0.93
N ALA A 14 -8.62 14.97 -1.79
CA ALA A 14 -8.79 15.07 -3.23
C ALA A 14 -10.28 15.06 -3.65
N VAL A 15 -11.13 14.26 -3.00
CA VAL A 15 -12.58 14.29 -3.24
C VAL A 15 -13.17 15.63 -2.82
N ILE A 16 -12.88 16.12 -1.62
CA ILE A 16 -13.45 17.37 -1.10
C ILE A 16 -13.07 18.56 -1.99
N TRP A 17 -11.86 18.58 -2.55
CA TRP A 17 -11.42 19.67 -3.43
C TRP A 17 -12.00 19.54 -4.84
N GLN A 18 -11.92 18.35 -5.45
CA GLN A 18 -12.22 18.19 -6.87
C GLN A 18 -13.70 17.94 -7.16
N LEU A 19 -14.41 17.23 -6.28
CA LEU A 19 -15.82 16.85 -6.46
C LEU A 19 -16.78 18.05 -6.58
N PRO A 20 -16.70 19.12 -5.76
CA PRO A 20 -17.58 20.27 -5.94
C PRO A 20 -17.30 21.02 -7.24
N ARG A 21 -16.05 21.01 -7.72
CA ARG A 21 -15.68 21.62 -9.01
C ARG A 21 -16.29 20.87 -10.19
N LEU A 22 -16.27 19.53 -10.18
CA LEU A 22 -16.86 18.70 -11.24
C LEU A 22 -18.40 18.69 -11.19
N SER A 23 -18.98 18.67 -9.99
CA SER A 23 -20.43 18.75 -9.79
C SER A 23 -21.00 20.08 -10.31
N ARG A 24 -20.30 21.19 -10.05
CA ARG A 24 -20.71 22.53 -10.52
C ARG A 24 -20.70 22.67 -12.04
N GLN A 25 -19.89 21.90 -12.76
CA GLN A 25 -19.86 21.89 -14.22
C GLN A 25 -20.84 20.88 -14.85
N ARG A 26 -21.67 20.20 -14.04
CA ARG A 26 -22.64 19.18 -14.48
C ARG A 26 -21.99 18.02 -15.26
N GLN A 27 -20.68 17.81 -15.09
CA GLN A 27 -19.89 16.77 -15.73
C GLN A 27 -19.93 15.47 -14.92
N TRP A 28 -21.13 14.91 -14.76
CA TRP A 28 -21.34 13.69 -13.95
C TRP A 28 -20.53 12.48 -14.42
N LYS A 29 -20.30 12.37 -15.73
CA LYS A 29 -19.46 11.31 -16.32
C LYS A 29 -18.00 11.45 -15.90
N GLU A 30 -17.46 12.66 -15.91
CA GLU A 30 -16.08 12.92 -15.48
C GLU A 30 -15.93 12.71 -13.97
N ALA A 31 -16.95 13.09 -13.18
CA ALA A 31 -16.96 12.85 -11.75
C ALA A 31 -16.95 11.36 -11.43
N ALA A 32 -17.72 10.55 -12.17
CA ALA A 32 -17.73 9.10 -12.03
C ALA A 32 -16.37 8.48 -12.38
N VAL A 33 -15.76 8.87 -13.51
CA VAL A 33 -14.43 8.37 -13.91
C VAL A 33 -13.37 8.76 -12.88
N TYR A 34 -13.38 10.00 -12.42
CA TYR A 34 -12.48 10.48 -11.36
C TYR A 34 -12.59 9.63 -10.10
N LEU A 35 -13.81 9.39 -9.62
CA LEU A 35 -14.06 8.67 -8.37
C LEU A 35 -13.68 7.19 -8.49
N ILE A 36 -13.97 6.56 -9.63
CA ILE A 36 -13.55 5.17 -9.92
C ILE A 36 -12.03 5.06 -9.94
N MET A 37 -11.35 5.98 -10.63
CA MET A 37 -9.91 5.95 -10.78
C MET A 37 -9.18 6.25 -9.46
N LEU A 38 -9.73 7.16 -8.65
CA LEU A 38 -9.27 7.44 -7.30
C LEU A 38 -9.44 6.22 -6.38
N ALA A 39 -10.61 5.58 -6.41
CA ALA A 39 -10.88 4.37 -5.62
C ALA A 39 -9.95 3.22 -6.02
N ALA A 40 -9.74 3.01 -7.32
CA ALA A 40 -8.81 2.00 -7.83
C ALA A 40 -7.37 2.27 -7.38
N GLY A 41 -6.89 3.51 -7.51
CA GLY A 41 -5.55 3.89 -7.06
C GLY A 41 -5.36 3.73 -5.55
N ALA A 42 -6.36 4.12 -4.75
CA ALA A 42 -6.34 3.93 -3.30
C ALA A 42 -6.32 2.45 -2.91
N PHE A 43 -7.15 1.62 -3.57
CA PHE A 43 -7.17 0.17 -3.37
C PHE A 43 -5.83 -0.47 -3.71
N LEU A 44 -5.27 -0.18 -4.89
CA LEU A 44 -3.95 -0.65 -5.32
C LEU A 44 -2.84 -0.23 -4.35
N SER A 45 -2.91 0.99 -3.82
CA SER A 45 -1.93 1.49 -2.84
C SER A 45 -2.01 0.73 -1.52
N VAL A 46 -3.23 0.45 -1.03
CA VAL A 46 -3.42 -0.37 0.17
C VAL A 46 -2.92 -1.80 -0.06
N VAL A 47 -3.24 -2.41 -1.20
CA VAL A 47 -2.72 -3.73 -1.57
C VAL A 47 -1.20 -3.70 -1.63
N ALA A 48 -0.59 -2.70 -2.28
CA ALA A 48 0.86 -2.57 -2.38
C ALA A 48 1.54 -2.49 -1.01
N VAL A 49 1.02 -1.68 -0.08
CA VAL A 49 1.53 -1.60 1.31
C VAL A 49 1.39 -2.93 2.05
N THR A 50 0.32 -3.69 1.76
CA THR A 50 0.06 -4.99 2.40
C THR A 50 0.93 -6.09 1.79
N VAL A 51 1.19 -6.03 0.48
CA VAL A 51 2.13 -6.89 -0.24
C VAL A 51 3.56 -6.59 0.19
N GLN A 52 3.94 -5.33 0.42
CA GLN A 52 5.26 -4.98 0.96
C GLN A 52 5.53 -5.54 2.36
N LYS A 53 4.48 -5.91 3.10
CA LYS A 53 4.60 -6.64 4.36
C LYS A 53 4.86 -8.15 4.17
N THR A 54 4.87 -8.67 2.94
CA THR A 54 5.50 -9.98 2.73
C THR A 54 6.94 -9.86 3.17
N PRO A 55 7.39 -10.74 4.09
CA PRO A 55 8.74 -10.66 4.61
C PRO A 55 9.71 -10.70 3.43
N SER A 56 10.73 -9.84 3.47
CA SER A 56 11.69 -9.76 2.39
C SER A 56 12.24 -11.16 2.10
N PRO A 57 12.57 -11.50 0.84
CA PRO A 57 13.19 -12.78 0.51
C PRO A 57 14.44 -13.06 1.37
N LEU A 58 15.10 -12.01 1.85
CA LEU A 58 16.19 -12.06 2.80
C LEU A 58 15.81 -12.74 4.13
N LEU A 59 14.61 -12.49 4.64
CA LEU A 59 14.12 -13.07 5.88
C LEU A 59 13.84 -14.57 5.72
N LEU A 60 13.42 -15.00 4.52
CA LEU A 60 13.29 -16.41 4.18
C LEU A 60 14.67 -17.09 4.14
N ILE A 61 15.67 -16.43 3.55
CA ILE A 61 17.06 -16.89 3.55
C ILE A 61 17.58 -16.96 5.00
N GLU A 62 17.28 -15.96 5.84
CA GLU A 62 17.68 -15.92 7.25
C GLU A 62 17.03 -17.04 8.07
N ILE A 63 15.76 -17.38 7.82
CA ILE A 63 15.10 -18.53 8.47
C ILE A 63 15.73 -19.86 8.06
N ILE A 64 16.08 -20.03 6.79
CA ILE A 64 16.67 -21.28 6.28
C ILE A 64 18.11 -21.44 6.78
N TYR A 65 18.91 -20.37 6.74
CA TYR A 65 20.33 -20.40 7.10
C TYR A 65 20.62 -20.13 8.57
N GLY A 66 19.70 -19.49 9.31
CA GLY A 66 19.80 -19.24 10.74
C GLY A 66 20.16 -20.46 11.59
N PRO A 67 19.45 -21.60 11.47
CA PRO A 67 19.78 -22.80 12.25
C PRO A 67 21.15 -23.38 11.86
N ILE A 68 21.51 -23.35 10.58
CA ILE A 68 22.82 -23.82 10.09
C ILE A 68 23.95 -22.97 10.67
N ASN A 69 23.74 -21.64 10.73
CA ASN A 69 24.72 -20.70 11.25
C ASN A 69 24.92 -20.87 12.77
N GLN A 70 23.87 -21.22 13.52
CA GLN A 70 23.98 -21.57 14.94
C GLN A 70 24.71 -22.89 15.15
N LEU A 71 24.44 -23.90 14.33
CA LEU A 71 25.18 -25.17 14.37
C LEU A 71 26.66 -24.98 14.08
N LEU A 72 27.00 -24.21 13.03
CA LEU A 72 28.39 -23.87 12.69
C LEU A 72 29.09 -23.09 13.81
N LYS A 73 28.42 -22.11 14.42
CA LYS A 73 28.95 -21.36 15.57
C LYS A 73 29.27 -22.27 16.76
N ASN A 74 28.40 -23.22 17.05
CA ASN A 74 28.61 -24.16 18.16
C ASN A 74 29.67 -25.22 17.85
N TRP A 75 29.97 -25.48 16.57
CA TRP A 75 30.96 -26.46 16.13
C TRP A 75 32.39 -25.89 16.08
N PHE A 76 32.51 -24.58 15.87
CA PHE A 76 33.79 -23.85 15.84
C PHE A 76 34.13 -23.12 17.15
N SER A 77 33.43 -23.44 18.25
CA SER A 77 33.75 -23.00 19.62
C SER A 77 34.13 -24.19 20.50
#